data_AF-A0A3D9B7R2-F1
#
_entry.id   AF-A0A3D9B7R2-F1
#
_cell.length_a   1.000
_cell.length_b   1.000
_cell.length_c   1.000
_cell.angle_alpha   90.00
_cell.angle_beta   90.00
_cell.angle_gamma   90.00
#
_symmetry.space_group_name_H-M   'P 1'
#
loop_
_entity.id
_entity.type
_entity.pdbx_description
1 polymer ?
#
loop_
_entity_poly.entity_id
_entity_poly.type
_entity_poly.pdbx_seq_one_letter_code
_entity_poly.pdbx_strand_id
1 'polypeptide(L)' 'MQKFYKVFLVVFIVFIAINLYAINWQTDILGDEDNLKFVFSAAAAAIGLLLLFVMDTWSRIGAKK' A
#
# COMPACT_ATOMS: atom_id res chain seq x y z
N MET A 1 14.61 -4.16 -6.31
CA MET A 1 14.43 -3.16 -5.24
C MET A 1 15.75 -2.58 -4.80
N GLN A 2 16.09 -1.39 -5.34
CA GLN A 2 17.12 -0.53 -4.72
C GLN A 2 16.79 -0.32 -3.23
N LYS A 3 17.82 -0.07 -2.39
CA LYS A 3 17.63 0.08 -0.93
C LYS A 3 16.53 1.10 -0.60
N PHE A 4 16.46 2.19 -1.37
CA PHE A 4 15.41 3.21 -1.29
C PHE A 4 14.00 2.60 -1.40
N TYR A 5 13.69 1.87 -2.47
CA TYR A 5 12.36 1.26 -2.66
C TYR A 5 12.02 0.20 -1.61
N LYS A 6 13.00 -0.51 -1.04
CA LYS A 6 12.73 -1.47 0.05
C LYS A 6 12.15 -0.81 1.30
N VAL A 7 12.56 0.43 1.62
CA VAL A 7 12.02 1.15 2.78
C VAL A 7 10.53 1.42 2.59
N PHE A 8 10.16 1.96 1.43
CA PHE A 8 8.75 2.22 1.10
C PHE A 8 7.91 0.94 1.04
N LEU A 9 8.47 -0.17 0.55
CA LEU A 9 7.79 -1.46 0.55
C LEU A 9 7.36 -1.86 1.97
N VAL A 10 8.27 -1.76 2.93
CA VAL A 10 7.97 -2.08 4.34
C VAL A 10 6.92 -1.13 4.90
N VAL A 11 7.04 0.17 4.63
CA VAL A 11 6.07 1.19 5.10
C VAL A 11 4.66 0.90 4.56
N PHE A 12 4.51 0.62 3.28
CA PHE A 12 3.20 0.31 2.71
C PHE A 12 2.60 -0.98 3.27
N ILE A 13 3.41 -2.02 3.46
CA ILE A 13 2.95 -3.28 4.08
C ILE A 13 2.45 -3.03 5.51
N VAL A 14 3.19 -2.26 6.31
CA VAL A 14 2.79 -1.91 7.68
C VAL A 14 1.49 -1.11 7.68
N PHE A 15 1.32 -0.15 6.77
CA PHE A 15 0.06 0.59 6.65
C PHE A 15 -1.12 -0.28 6.24
N ILE A 16 -0.93 -1.22 5.31
CA ILE A 16 -1.99 -2.18 4.98
C ILE A 16 -2.35 -3.01 6.21
N ALA A 17 -1.36 -3.54 6.93
CA ALA A 17 -1.60 -4.38 8.11
C ALA A 17 -2.36 -3.63 9.21
N ILE A 18 -1.97 -2.39 9.53
CA ILE A 18 -2.63 -1.57 10.55
C ILE A 18 -4.08 -1.26 10.14
N ASN A 19 -4.32 -0.87 8.89
CA ASN A 19 -5.68 -0.58 8.42
C ASN A 19 -6.56 -1.83 8.40
N LEU A 20 -6.05 -2.98 7.93
CA LEU A 20 -6.80 -4.24 7.94
C LEU A 20 -7.14 -4.71 9.36
N TYR A 21 -6.24 -4.47 10.32
CA TYR A 21 -6.51 -4.75 11.73
C TYR A 21 -7.57 -3.81 12.32
N ALA A 22 -7.59 -2.55 11.89
CA ALA A 22 -8.53 -1.55 12.38
C ALA A 22 -9.95 -1.69 11.81
N ILE A 23 -10.12 -2.37 10.67
CA ILE A 23 -11.45 -2.64 10.09
C ILE A 23 -12.28 -3.50 11.05
N ASN A 24 -13.50 -3.05 11.34
CA ASN A 24 -14.47 -3.87 12.03
C ASN A 24 -15.13 -4.84 11.05
N TRP A 25 -14.67 -6.09 11.09
CA TRP A 25 -15.17 -7.17 10.22
C TRP A 25 -16.57 -7.67 10.56
N GLN A 26 -17.19 -7.17 11.63
CA GLN A 26 -18.55 -7.55 12.05
C GLN A 26 -19.64 -6.59 11.53
N THR A 27 -19.26 -5.43 10.99
CA THR A 27 -20.17 -4.46 10.38
C THR A 27 -20.06 -4.47 8.85
N ASP A 28 -20.95 -3.75 8.16
CA ASP A 28 -20.85 -3.58 6.72
C ASP A 28 -19.55 -2.84 6.39
N ILE A 29 -18.62 -3.52 5.71
CA ILE A 29 -17.28 -3.00 5.42
C ILE A 29 -17.32 -1.75 4.53
N LEU A 30 -18.31 -1.65 3.63
CA LEU A 30 -18.44 -0.55 2.67
C LEU A 30 -19.60 0.39 3.00
N GLY A 31 -20.56 -0.05 3.80
CA GLY A 31 -21.68 0.77 4.26
C GLY A 31 -21.42 1.54 5.56
N ASP A 32 -20.42 1.14 6.35
CA ASP A 32 -20.03 1.80 7.60
C ASP A 32 -18.98 2.89 7.32
N GLU A 33 -19.31 4.16 7.63
CA GLU A 33 -18.42 5.31 7.43
C GLU A 33 -17.10 5.16 8.19
N ASP A 34 -17.11 4.49 9.35
CA ASP A 34 -15.90 4.26 10.14
C ASP A 34 -15.01 3.18 9.53
N ASN A 35 -15.56 2.18 8.84
CA ASN A 35 -14.74 1.24 8.08
C ASN A 35 -14.21 1.85 6.78
N LEU A 36 -15.00 2.71 6.13
CA LEU A 36 -14.69 3.27 4.80
C LEU A 36 -13.32 3.98 4.78
N LYS A 37 -12.98 4.73 5.83
CA LYS A 37 -11.67 5.41 5.95
C LYS A 37 -10.49 4.44 5.97
N PHE A 38 -10.63 3.31 6.66
CA PHE A 38 -9.58 2.28 6.74
C PHE A 38 -9.47 1.49 5.44
N VAL A 39 -10.61 1.16 4.82
CA VAL A 39 -10.66 0.50 3.50
C VAL A 39 -10.00 1.38 2.43
N PHE A 40 -10.34 2.67 2.41
CA PHE A 40 -9.75 3.62 1.46
C PHE A 40 -8.23 3.77 1.68
N SER A 41 -7.79 3.89 2.93
CA SER A 41 -6.36 3.96 3.26
C SER A 41 -5.60 2.69 2.86
N ALA A 42 -6.15 1.50 3.15
CA ALA A 42 -5.57 0.22 2.74
C ALA A 42 -5.50 0.08 1.22
N ALA A 43 -6.55 0.50 0.51
CA ALA A 43 -6.58 0.51 -0.96
C ALA A 43 -5.53 1.46 -1.55
N ALA A 44 -5.39 2.68 -0.99
CA ALA A 44 -4.36 3.63 -1.41
C ALA A 44 -2.94 3.08 -1.17
N ALA A 45 -2.71 2.40 -0.05
CA ALA A 45 -1.43 1.74 0.23
C ALA A 45 -1.14 0.58 -0.74
N ALA A 46 -2.16 -0.18 -1.13
CA ALA A 46 -2.03 -1.23 -2.15
C ALA A 46 -1.68 -0.64 -3.53
N ILE A 47 -2.31 0.46 -3.93
CA ILE A 47 -1.93 1.21 -5.15
C ILE A 47 -0.49 1.72 -5.03
N GLY A 48 -0.10 2.23 -3.86
CA GLY A 48 1.28 2.64 -3.58
C GLY A 48 2.30 1.52 -3.79
N LEU A 49 1.99 0.29 -3.36
CA LEU A 49 2.82 -0.89 -3.65
C LEU A 49 2.95 -1.16 -5.14
N LEU A 50 1.86 -1.08 -5.91
CA LEU A 50 1.93 -1.28 -7.37
C LEU A 50 2.84 -0.25 -8.03
N LEU A 51 2.68 1.03 -7.68
CA LEU A 51 3.54 2.11 -8.20
C LEU A 51 5.00 1.92 -7.81
N LEU A 52 5.26 1.43 -6.60
CA LEU A 52 6.61 1.12 -6.14
C LEU A 52 7.31 0.10 -7.05
N PHE A 53 6.62 -0.95 -7.48
CA PHE A 53 7.18 -1.94 -8.41
C PHE A 53 7.40 -1.35 -9.81
N VAL A 54 6.50 -0.49 -10.29
CA VAL A 54 6.68 0.22 -11.57
C VAL A 54 7.94 1.09 -11.52
N MET A 55 8.07 1.92 -10.48
CA MET A 55 9.24 2.80 -10.30
C MET A 55 10.53 2.01 -10.14
N ASP A 56 10.53 0.94 -9.34
CA ASP A 56 11.69 0.07 -9.17
C ASP A 56 12.11 -0.58 -10.49
N THR A 57 11.14 -0.92 -11.36
CA THR A 57 11.41 -1.46 -12.69
C THR A 57 12.00 -0.40 -13.62
N TRP A 58 11.40 0.79 -13.71
CA TRP A 58 11.92 1.90 -14.52
C TRP A 58 13.33 2.35 -14.09
N SER A 59 13.61 2.36 -12.77
CA SER A 59 14.92 2.73 -12.23
C SER A 59 16.06 1.83 -12.76
N ARG A 60 15.76 0.56 -13.06
CA ARG A 60 16.73 -0.39 -13.61
C ARG A 60 16.89 -0.29 -15.12
N ILE A 61 15.82 0.08 -15.82
CA ILE A 61 15.84 0.23 -17.29
C ILE A 61 16.70 1.45 -17.65
N GLY A 62 16.56 2.57 -16.95
CA GLY A 62 17.35 3.77 -17.20
C GLY A 62 18.84 3.66 -16.85
N ALA A 63 19.21 2.76 -15.93
CA ALA A 63 20.58 2.55 -15.49
C ALA A 63 21.42 1.63 -16.41
N LYS A 64 20.81 1.01 -17.43
CA LYS A 64 21.50 0.19 -18.45
C LYS A 64 21.95 1.00 -19.68
N LYS A 65 22.35 2.27 -19.49
CA LYS A 65 23.00 3.07 -20.52
C LYS A 65 24.50 3.10 -20.31
#